data_AF-A0A9W8Q7P1-F1
#
_entry.id   AF-A0A9W8Q7P1-F1
#
_cell.length_a   1.000
_cell.length_b   1.000
_cell.length_c   1.000
_cell.angle_alpha   90.00
_cell.angle_beta   90.00
_cell.angle_gamma   90.00
#
_symmetry.space_group_name_H-M   'P 1'
#
loop_
_entity.id
_entity.type
_entity.pdbx_description
1 polymer ?
#
loop_
_entity_poly.entity_id
_entity_poly.type
_entity_poly.pdbx_seq_one_letter_code
_entity_poly.pdbx_strand_id
1 'polypeptide(L)'
;MPAQSHQTSLLEAVFDNLVLPPKLPDAPEDGSILLNWELSSRLIRACRQMESPSSDISWSTLEASLLLTRDLHQPVSIETLMTAFSTIAQDGGANWLALHVAQQNAAIIIYKNKETDEVVFEAFEVSASAPAVLEANHALRWIFPSRAVAIRMDEFASASFQETISEFTEQATEIAFDQFAARARKGGQMIVETRDAPSPALITEMLMSFLEATGRAFPVHAVRKRVRDDVVLGSSEHPWRRSPYWLMLRVFVQRIMMTWCQNDPWASRICYKLIICVVGSQNCKRK
;
A
#
# COMPACT_ATOMS: atom_id res chain seq x y z
N MET A 1 34.19 6.06 1.48
CA MET A 1 33.48 7.30 1.09
C MET A 1 32.20 7.09 0.26
N PRO A 2 31.99 6.05 -0.57
CA PRO A 2 30.71 5.88 -1.29
C PRO A 2 29.54 5.41 -0.40
N ALA A 3 29.80 4.62 0.65
CA ALA A 3 28.73 4.15 1.55
C ALA A 3 28.03 5.29 2.34
N GLN A 4 28.76 6.37 2.67
CA GLN A 4 28.21 7.52 3.39
C GLN A 4 27.35 8.43 2.50
N SER A 5 27.67 8.54 1.20
CA SER A 5 26.85 9.31 0.25
C SER A 5 25.50 8.60 -0.01
N HIS A 6 25.51 7.28 -0.19
CA HIS A 6 24.27 6.50 -0.39
C HIS A 6 23.35 6.50 0.85
N GLN A 7 23.92 6.52 2.05
CA GLN A 7 23.12 6.56 3.28
C GLN A 7 22.50 7.95 3.52
N THR A 8 23.18 9.01 3.10
CA THR A 8 22.66 10.38 3.14
C THR A 8 21.51 10.55 2.15
N SER A 9 21.67 10.05 0.91
CA SER A 9 20.63 10.13 -0.12
C SER A 9 19.36 9.36 0.26
N LEU A 10 19.48 8.17 0.87
CA LEU A 10 18.30 7.42 1.32
C LEU A 10 17.54 8.14 2.45
N LEU A 11 18.24 8.84 3.35
CA LEU A 11 17.59 9.58 4.43
C LEU A 11 16.82 10.80 3.90
N GLU A 12 17.37 11.47 2.88
CA GLU A 12 16.69 12.56 2.17
C GLU A 12 15.46 12.04 1.44
N ALA A 13 15.57 10.94 0.68
CA ALA A 13 14.45 10.29 0.02
C ALA A 13 13.32 9.92 0.99
N VAL A 14 13.66 9.36 2.15
CA VAL A 14 12.68 9.03 3.20
C VAL A 14 12.06 10.31 3.77
N PHE A 15 12.85 11.36 3.98
CA PHE A 15 12.34 12.64 4.45
C PHE A 15 11.34 13.25 3.46
N ASP A 16 11.66 13.27 2.17
CA ASP A 16 10.82 13.83 1.11
C ASP A 16 9.49 13.09 1.01
N ASN A 17 9.52 11.77 1.12
CA ASN A 17 8.33 10.93 1.08
C ASN A 17 7.45 11.03 2.35
N LEU A 18 8.05 11.20 3.53
CA LEU A 18 7.32 11.30 4.79
C LEU A 18 6.76 12.72 5.02
N VAL A 19 7.60 13.73 4.84
CA VAL A 19 7.30 15.12 5.21
C VAL A 19 6.69 15.90 4.05
N LEU A 20 7.12 15.64 2.81
CA LEU A 20 6.75 16.39 1.61
C LEU A 20 7.12 17.89 1.76
N PRO A 21 8.41 18.23 1.83
CA PRO A 21 8.87 19.61 1.98
C PRO A 21 8.53 20.48 0.76
N PRO A 22 8.60 21.83 0.88
CA PRO A 22 8.27 22.73 -0.23
C PRO A 22 9.17 22.60 -1.46
N LYS A 23 10.41 22.13 -1.29
CA LYS A 23 11.35 21.88 -2.38
C LYS A 23 11.59 20.39 -2.44
N LEU A 24 11.06 19.75 -3.48
CA LEU A 24 11.19 18.33 -3.74
C LEU A 24 12.27 18.07 -4.80
N PRO A 25 12.78 16.83 -4.89
CA PRO A 25 13.63 16.41 -5.99
C PRO A 25 12.91 16.57 -7.33
N ASP A 26 13.68 16.73 -8.39
CA ASP A 26 13.16 16.92 -9.76
C ASP A 26 13.34 15.68 -10.64
N ALA A 27 13.74 14.55 -10.02
CA ALA A 27 13.92 13.24 -10.62
C ALA A 27 13.47 12.14 -9.62
N PRO A 28 13.03 10.97 -10.09
CA PRO A 28 12.68 9.84 -9.22
C PRO A 28 13.92 9.32 -8.46
N GLU A 29 13.64 8.64 -7.35
CA GLU A 29 14.67 8.04 -6.51
C GLU A 29 15.30 6.80 -7.16
N ASP A 30 16.61 6.71 -7.15
CA ASP A 30 17.35 5.49 -7.47
C ASP A 30 17.24 4.50 -6.28
N GLY A 31 16.46 3.43 -6.43
CA GLY A 31 16.39 2.33 -5.45
C GLY A 31 15.11 2.30 -4.59
N SER A 32 13.97 2.10 -5.24
CA SER A 32 12.64 1.97 -4.61
C SER A 32 12.58 0.91 -3.49
N ILE A 33 13.35 -0.18 -3.59
CA ILE A 33 13.38 -1.27 -2.60
C ILE A 33 13.87 -0.79 -1.24
N LEU A 34 15.02 -0.09 -1.19
CA LEU A 34 15.59 0.40 0.07
C LEU A 34 14.69 1.46 0.71
N LEU A 35 14.09 2.34 -0.10
CA LEU A 35 13.14 3.34 0.36
C LEU A 35 11.92 2.67 1.01
N ASN A 36 11.30 1.71 0.33
CA ASN A 36 10.13 0.98 0.85
C ASN A 36 10.46 0.22 2.13
N TRP A 37 11.62 -0.44 2.19
CA TRP A 37 12.10 -1.11 3.38
C TRP A 37 12.24 -0.15 4.57
N GLU A 38 12.84 1.03 4.37
CA GLU A 38 13.05 2.01 5.43
C GLU A 38 11.74 2.67 5.88
N LEU A 39 10.81 2.93 4.95
CA LEU A 39 9.46 3.42 5.27
C LEU A 39 8.69 2.43 6.15
N SER A 40 8.68 1.14 5.78
CA SER A 40 8.07 0.08 6.60
C SER A 40 8.76 -0.07 7.95
N SER A 41 10.09 -0.06 7.97
CA SER A 41 10.89 -0.21 9.20
C SER A 41 10.63 0.89 10.22
N ARG A 42 10.40 2.13 9.77
CA ARG A 42 10.04 3.25 10.64
C ARG A 42 8.65 3.10 11.25
N LEU A 43 7.71 2.60 10.46
CA LEU A 43 6.35 2.33 10.91
C LEU A 43 6.30 1.16 11.92
N ILE A 44 7.04 0.09 11.66
CA ILE A 44 7.25 -1.02 12.61
C ILE A 44 7.86 -0.53 13.91
N ARG A 45 8.93 0.30 13.83
CA ARG A 45 9.54 0.91 15.02
C ARG A 45 8.57 1.80 15.79
N ALA A 46 7.68 2.51 15.09
CA ALA A 46 6.65 3.33 15.73
C ALA A 46 5.63 2.46 16.49
N CYS A 47 5.25 1.30 15.96
CA CYS A 47 4.40 0.34 16.69
C CYS A 47 5.04 -0.07 18.03
N ARG A 48 6.32 -0.46 18.01
CA ARG A 48 7.08 -0.81 19.23
C ARG A 48 7.16 0.31 20.26
N GLN A 49 7.19 1.57 19.81
CA GLN A 49 7.22 2.75 20.69
C GLN A 49 5.84 3.08 21.28
N MET A 50 4.77 2.69 20.59
CA MET A 50 3.39 2.90 21.01
C MET A 50 2.86 1.76 21.89
N GLU A 51 3.52 0.60 21.85
CA GLU A 51 3.17 -0.55 22.69
C GLU A 51 3.18 -0.15 24.18
N SER A 52 2.03 -0.33 24.83
CA SER A 52 1.82 -0.01 26.23
C SER A 52 0.87 -1.04 26.83
N PRO A 53 1.11 -1.53 28.06
CA PRO A 53 0.20 -2.47 28.74
C PRO A 53 -1.22 -1.93 28.95
N SER A 54 -1.40 -0.61 28.85
CA SER A 54 -2.67 0.09 29.04
C SER A 54 -3.40 0.43 27.73
N SER A 55 -2.87 0.04 26.56
CA SER A 55 -3.52 0.35 25.29
C SER A 55 -4.55 -0.71 24.93
N ASP A 56 -5.78 -0.27 24.62
CA ASP A 56 -6.82 -1.15 24.05
C ASP A 56 -6.50 -1.59 22.60
N ILE A 57 -5.46 -1.00 21.99
CA ILE A 57 -5.00 -1.30 20.64
C ILE A 57 -3.79 -2.23 20.72
N SER A 58 -3.88 -3.35 20.00
CA SER A 58 -2.77 -4.29 19.86
C SER A 58 -1.76 -3.76 18.83
N TRP A 59 -0.85 -2.89 19.26
CA TRP A 59 0.26 -2.40 18.42
C TRP A 59 1.17 -3.55 17.97
N SER A 60 1.33 -4.58 18.80
CA SER A 60 1.98 -5.85 18.46
C SER A 60 1.34 -6.57 17.26
N THR A 61 0.01 -6.59 17.15
CA THR A 61 -0.66 -7.16 15.96
C THR A 61 -0.42 -6.31 14.71
N LEU A 62 -0.39 -4.98 14.85
CA LEU A 62 -0.07 -4.09 13.73
C LEU A 62 1.39 -4.28 13.30
N GLU A 63 2.30 -4.43 14.26
CA GLU A 63 3.69 -4.75 14.00
C GLU A 63 3.82 -6.07 13.22
N ALA A 64 3.17 -7.14 13.68
CA ALA A 64 3.20 -8.44 13.01
C ALA A 64 2.66 -8.35 11.57
N SER A 65 1.57 -7.63 11.37
CA SER A 65 0.97 -7.39 10.04
C SER A 65 1.90 -6.59 9.12
N LEU A 66 2.61 -5.60 9.66
CA LEU A 66 3.60 -4.81 8.91
C LEU A 66 4.88 -5.60 8.61
N LEU A 67 5.31 -6.49 9.51
CA LEU A 67 6.41 -7.41 9.26
C LEU A 67 6.06 -8.36 8.11
N LEU A 68 4.89 -9.00 8.18
CA LEU A 68 4.39 -9.88 7.12
C LEU A 68 4.32 -9.16 5.76
N THR A 69 3.81 -7.93 5.75
CA THR A 69 3.74 -7.07 4.55
C THR A 69 5.12 -6.69 4.00
N ARG A 70 6.08 -6.38 4.88
CA ARG A 70 7.43 -5.98 4.48
C ARG A 70 8.25 -7.16 3.98
N ASP A 71 8.08 -8.33 4.57
CA ASP A 71 8.86 -9.52 4.21
C ASP A 71 8.45 -10.05 2.81
N LEU A 72 7.27 -9.67 2.33
CA LEU A 72 6.84 -9.84 0.93
C LEU A 72 7.28 -8.71 -0.01
N HIS A 73 8.14 -7.79 0.46
CA HIS A 73 8.64 -6.72 -0.38
C HIS A 73 9.83 -7.17 -1.25
N GLN A 74 9.48 -7.88 -2.32
CA GLN A 74 10.29 -8.24 -3.49
C GLN A 74 11.53 -9.18 -3.34
N PRO A 75 11.78 -10.01 -4.39
CA PRO A 75 10.80 -10.46 -5.37
C PRO A 75 9.75 -11.33 -4.65
N VAL A 76 8.48 -11.08 -4.96
CA VAL A 76 7.39 -11.91 -4.47
C VAL A 76 7.48 -13.23 -5.22
N SER A 77 7.35 -14.34 -4.50
CA SER A 77 7.27 -15.67 -5.11
C SER A 77 5.96 -16.35 -4.75
N ILE A 78 5.52 -17.31 -5.57
CA ILE A 78 4.36 -18.15 -5.24
C ILE A 78 4.51 -18.75 -3.83
N GLU A 79 5.68 -19.29 -3.49
CA GLU A 79 5.96 -19.90 -2.18
C GLU A 79 5.79 -18.91 -1.01
N THR A 80 6.33 -17.69 -1.16
CA THR A 80 6.23 -16.66 -0.11
C THR A 80 4.79 -16.17 0.04
N LEU A 81 4.05 -16.00 -1.06
CA LEU A 81 2.63 -15.66 -1.02
C LEU A 81 1.79 -16.74 -0.36
N MET A 82 1.99 -18.01 -0.73
CA MET A 82 1.27 -19.13 -0.13
C MET A 82 1.56 -19.25 1.38
N THR A 83 2.81 -19.01 1.79
CA THR A 83 3.18 -18.97 3.21
C THR A 83 2.43 -17.86 3.95
N ALA A 84 2.33 -16.67 3.34
CA ALA A 84 1.60 -15.56 3.93
C ALA A 84 0.08 -15.79 3.95
N PHE A 85 -0.51 -16.36 2.90
CA PHE A 85 -1.92 -16.74 2.87
C PHE A 85 -2.24 -17.80 3.91
N SER A 86 -1.36 -18.80 4.07
CA SER A 86 -1.46 -19.79 5.14
C SER A 86 -1.38 -19.13 6.53
N THR A 87 -0.51 -18.14 6.70
CA THR A 87 -0.42 -17.36 7.95
C THR A 87 -1.75 -16.65 8.24
N ILE A 88 -2.36 -16.00 7.24
CA ILE A 88 -3.68 -15.34 7.39
C ILE A 88 -4.78 -16.36 7.73
N ALA A 89 -4.74 -17.55 7.14
CA ALA A 89 -5.70 -18.61 7.39
C ALA A 89 -5.62 -19.18 8.82
N GLN A 90 -4.39 -19.35 9.34
CA GLN A 90 -4.13 -20.12 10.56
C GLN A 90 -4.03 -19.27 11.83
N ASP A 91 -3.67 -17.99 11.74
CA ASP A 91 -3.38 -17.12 12.89
C ASP A 91 -4.64 -16.63 13.66
N GLY A 92 -5.73 -17.39 13.58
CA GLY A 92 -7.00 -17.05 14.22
C GLY A 92 -7.55 -15.67 13.82
N GLY A 93 -7.06 -15.09 12.71
CA GLY A 93 -7.41 -13.76 12.18
C GLY A 93 -6.80 -12.57 12.92
N ALA A 94 -5.64 -12.70 13.56
CA ALA A 94 -4.94 -11.53 14.10
C ALA A 94 -4.17 -10.77 13.01
N ASN A 95 -3.44 -11.48 12.14
CA ASN A 95 -2.63 -10.86 11.10
C ASN A 95 -3.43 -10.32 9.90
N TRP A 96 -2.91 -9.22 9.37
CA TRP A 96 -3.32 -8.60 8.12
C TRP A 96 -2.11 -8.57 7.17
N LEU A 97 -2.39 -8.59 5.87
CA LEU A 97 -1.39 -8.49 4.82
C LEU A 97 -1.73 -7.35 3.88
N ALA A 98 -0.74 -6.56 3.47
CA ALA A 98 -0.84 -5.69 2.32
C ALA A 98 0.16 -6.10 1.23
N LEU A 99 -0.27 -6.08 -0.03
CA LEU A 99 0.55 -6.37 -1.20
C LEU A 99 0.59 -5.13 -2.09
N HIS A 100 1.81 -4.73 -2.48
CA HIS A 100 2.00 -3.64 -3.42
C HIS A 100 2.23 -4.18 -4.83
N VAL A 101 1.26 -3.99 -5.71
CA VAL A 101 1.33 -4.42 -7.11
C VAL A 101 1.80 -3.25 -7.96
N ALA A 102 3.09 -2.94 -7.85
CA ALA A 102 3.68 -1.71 -8.37
C ALA A 102 3.43 -1.49 -9.87
N GLN A 103 3.58 -2.55 -10.69
CA GLN A 103 3.38 -2.48 -12.14
C GLN A 103 1.94 -2.17 -12.54
N GLN A 104 0.98 -2.41 -11.63
CA GLN A 104 -0.44 -2.19 -11.88
C GLN A 104 -1.00 -1.03 -11.06
N ASN A 105 -0.14 -0.18 -10.48
CA ASN A 105 -0.60 0.98 -9.69
C ASN A 105 -1.66 0.62 -8.63
N ALA A 106 -1.55 -0.55 -8.01
CA ALA A 106 -2.57 -1.05 -7.11
C ALA A 106 -1.97 -1.65 -5.84
N ALA A 107 -2.81 -1.76 -4.81
CA ALA A 107 -2.53 -2.53 -3.63
C ALA A 107 -3.73 -3.38 -3.23
N ILE A 108 -3.42 -4.48 -2.55
CA ILE A 108 -4.40 -5.44 -2.02
C ILE A 108 -4.18 -5.57 -0.52
N ILE A 109 -5.23 -5.42 0.28
CA ILE A 109 -5.21 -5.76 1.72
C ILE A 109 -6.00 -7.05 1.91
N ILE A 110 -5.43 -7.99 2.65
CA ILE A 110 -5.99 -9.32 2.89
C ILE A 110 -6.02 -9.57 4.39
N TYR A 111 -7.18 -9.95 4.91
CA TYR A 111 -7.36 -10.27 6.33
C TYR A 111 -8.54 -11.20 6.55
N LYS A 112 -8.51 -11.96 7.65
CA LYS A 112 -9.63 -12.81 8.06
C LYS A 112 -10.66 -12.00 8.86
N ASN A 113 -11.92 -12.01 8.42
CA ASN A 113 -13.05 -11.59 9.21
C ASN A 113 -13.52 -12.77 10.09
N LYS A 114 -13.31 -12.65 11.40
CA LYS A 114 -13.65 -13.70 12.37
C LYS A 114 -15.16 -13.87 12.58
N GLU A 115 -15.94 -12.80 12.39
CA GLU A 115 -17.38 -12.83 12.64
C GLU A 115 -18.12 -13.63 11.56
N THR A 116 -17.61 -13.57 10.32
CA THR A 116 -18.22 -14.25 9.18
C THR A 116 -17.47 -15.49 8.71
N ASP A 117 -16.30 -15.78 9.31
CA ASP A 117 -15.37 -16.82 8.88
C ASP A 117 -15.06 -16.75 7.37
N GLU A 118 -14.71 -15.54 6.93
CA GLU A 118 -14.35 -15.22 5.55
C GLU A 118 -13.00 -14.51 5.51
N VAL A 119 -12.29 -14.61 4.39
CA VAL A 119 -11.12 -13.79 4.08
C VAL A 119 -11.54 -12.64 3.17
N VAL A 120 -11.27 -11.42 3.60
CA VAL A 120 -11.61 -10.21 2.88
C VAL A 120 -10.40 -9.73 2.09
N PHE A 121 -10.62 -9.47 0.81
CA PHE A 121 -9.70 -8.81 -0.10
C PHE A 121 -10.20 -7.39 -0.35
N GLU A 122 -9.35 -6.40 -0.12
CA GLU A 122 -9.62 -5.01 -0.44
C GLU A 122 -8.61 -4.51 -1.47
N ALA A 123 -9.08 -4.01 -2.61
CA ALA A 123 -8.22 -3.46 -3.66
C ALA A 123 -8.37 -1.95 -3.77
N PHE A 124 -7.27 -1.25 -4.07
CA PHE A 124 -7.28 0.17 -4.34
C PHE A 124 -6.05 0.63 -5.14
N GLU A 125 -6.18 1.78 -5.78
CA GLU A 125 -5.13 2.46 -6.54
C GLU A 125 -4.16 3.21 -5.60
N VAL A 126 -2.85 3.24 -5.93
CA VAL A 126 -1.81 3.79 -5.03
C VAL A 126 -1.09 5.04 -5.56
N SER A 127 -1.32 5.43 -6.81
CA SER A 127 -0.77 6.63 -7.44
C SER A 127 -1.81 7.21 -8.38
N ALA A 128 -2.21 8.46 -8.17
CA ALA A 128 -3.17 9.09 -9.08
C ALA A 128 -2.48 9.48 -10.41
N SER A 129 -3.27 9.68 -11.45
CA SER A 129 -2.76 10.25 -12.70
C SER A 129 -2.15 11.64 -12.48
N ALA A 130 -1.12 12.00 -13.24
CA ALA A 130 -0.46 13.29 -13.17
C ALA A 130 -1.44 14.47 -13.38
N PRO A 131 -2.40 14.43 -14.33
CA PRO A 131 -3.43 15.46 -14.44
C PRO A 131 -4.25 15.62 -13.16
N ALA A 132 -4.69 14.52 -12.55
CA ALA A 132 -5.47 14.58 -11.32
C ALA A 132 -4.67 15.21 -10.16
N VAL A 133 -3.36 14.96 -10.07
CA VAL A 133 -2.49 15.60 -9.07
C VAL A 133 -2.35 17.10 -9.35
N LEU A 134 -2.09 17.49 -10.59
CA LEU A 134 -1.90 18.89 -10.99
C LEU A 134 -3.20 19.73 -10.87
N GLU A 135 -4.36 19.11 -11.09
CA GLU A 135 -5.67 19.75 -10.91
C GLU A 135 -6.11 19.85 -9.44
N ALA A 136 -5.53 19.04 -8.55
CA ALA A 136 -5.92 19.01 -7.16
C ALA A 136 -5.53 20.31 -6.44
N ASN A 137 -6.51 20.97 -5.82
CA ASN A 137 -6.23 22.11 -4.96
C ASN A 137 -5.60 21.65 -3.62
N HIS A 138 -4.28 21.57 -3.58
CA HIS A 138 -3.40 21.14 -2.48
C HIS A 138 -3.38 19.64 -2.13
N ALA A 139 -4.50 18.92 -2.28
CA ALA A 139 -4.57 17.50 -1.98
C ALA A 139 -5.75 16.82 -2.69
N LEU A 140 -5.51 15.59 -3.15
CA LEU A 140 -6.53 14.69 -3.65
C LEU A 140 -7.47 14.27 -2.52
N ARG A 141 -8.78 14.27 -2.78
CA ARG A 141 -9.77 13.65 -1.89
C ARG A 141 -10.04 12.25 -2.42
N TRP A 142 -9.61 11.25 -1.67
CA TRP A 142 -9.65 9.87 -2.12
C TRP A 142 -10.31 8.97 -1.08
N ILE A 143 -10.96 7.91 -1.56
CA ILE A 143 -11.73 6.95 -0.78
C ILE A 143 -11.07 5.58 -0.96
N PHE A 144 -10.85 4.88 0.15
CA PHE A 144 -10.19 3.58 0.18
C PHE A 144 -10.98 2.56 1.04
N PRO A 145 -11.01 1.29 0.66
CA PRO A 145 -10.60 0.77 -0.65
C PRO A 145 -11.62 1.16 -1.75
N SER A 146 -11.29 0.89 -3.01
CA SER A 146 -12.24 1.08 -4.12
C SER A 146 -13.21 -0.10 -4.23
N ARG A 147 -12.74 -1.32 -3.96
CA ARG A 147 -13.55 -2.53 -3.99
C ARG A 147 -13.12 -3.50 -2.90
N ALA A 148 -14.08 -4.25 -2.37
CA ALA A 148 -13.83 -5.28 -1.38
C ALA A 148 -14.70 -6.52 -1.62
N VAL A 149 -14.10 -7.69 -1.46
CA VAL A 149 -14.73 -8.99 -1.71
C VAL A 149 -14.39 -9.92 -0.55
N ALA A 150 -15.35 -10.71 -0.12
CA ALA A 150 -15.16 -11.76 0.88
C ALA A 150 -15.23 -13.13 0.23
N ILE A 151 -14.24 -13.96 0.54
CA ILE A 151 -14.15 -15.37 0.15
C ILE A 151 -14.36 -16.22 1.40
N ARG A 152 -15.14 -17.28 1.33
CA ARG A 152 -15.32 -18.19 2.46
C ARG A 152 -13.98 -18.83 2.86
N MET A 153 -13.78 -19.07 4.16
CA MET A 153 -12.54 -19.62 4.67
C MET A 153 -12.19 -21.00 4.10
N ASP A 154 -13.19 -21.85 3.84
CA ASP A 154 -12.99 -23.18 3.23
C ASP A 154 -12.45 -23.10 1.79
N GLU A 155 -12.99 -22.20 0.99
CA GLU A 155 -12.51 -21.92 -0.36
C GLU A 155 -11.11 -21.31 -0.35
N PHE A 156 -10.88 -20.29 0.49
CA PHE A 156 -9.57 -19.63 0.61
C PHE A 156 -8.48 -20.58 1.14
N ALA A 157 -8.85 -21.55 1.98
CA ALA A 157 -7.91 -22.55 2.49
C ALA A 157 -7.57 -23.64 1.45
N SER A 158 -8.29 -23.71 0.32
CA SER A 158 -7.97 -24.66 -0.73
C SER A 158 -6.62 -24.32 -1.39
N ALA A 159 -5.78 -25.34 -1.57
CA ALA A 159 -4.45 -25.15 -2.15
C ALA A 159 -4.55 -24.58 -3.58
N SER A 160 -5.51 -25.06 -4.38
CA SER A 160 -5.72 -24.59 -5.75
C SER A 160 -6.10 -23.11 -5.82
N PHE A 161 -6.94 -22.63 -4.88
CA PHE A 161 -7.29 -21.22 -4.84
C PHE A 161 -6.07 -20.36 -4.49
N GLN A 162 -5.33 -20.73 -3.43
CA GLN A 162 -4.14 -19.99 -3.03
C GLN A 162 -3.06 -19.98 -4.11
N GLU A 163 -2.82 -21.12 -4.77
CA GLU A 163 -1.88 -21.23 -5.89
C GLU A 163 -2.28 -20.31 -7.04
N THR A 164 -3.54 -20.33 -7.45
CA THR A 164 -4.06 -19.47 -8.54
C THR A 164 -3.88 -17.98 -8.22
N ILE A 165 -4.23 -17.56 -7.00
CA ILE A 165 -4.08 -16.15 -6.59
C ILE A 165 -2.60 -15.78 -6.44
N SER A 166 -1.77 -16.70 -5.97
CA SER A 166 -0.33 -16.50 -5.86
C SER A 166 0.33 -16.31 -7.23
N GLU A 167 0.07 -17.21 -8.18
CA GLU A 167 0.58 -17.13 -9.55
C GLU A 167 0.16 -15.83 -10.24
N PHE A 168 -1.13 -15.48 -10.12
CA PHE A 168 -1.64 -14.22 -10.67
C PHE A 168 -0.91 -13.02 -10.07
N THR A 169 -0.76 -13.00 -8.74
CA THR A 169 -0.17 -11.86 -8.04
C THR A 169 1.32 -11.71 -8.33
N GLU A 170 2.07 -12.81 -8.37
CA GLU A 170 3.48 -12.83 -8.77
C GLU A 170 3.63 -12.20 -10.17
N GLN A 171 2.91 -12.71 -11.17
CA GLN A 171 2.94 -12.18 -12.53
C GLN A 171 2.53 -10.70 -12.59
N ALA A 172 1.46 -10.32 -11.89
CA ALA A 172 0.99 -8.94 -11.87
C ALA A 172 2.00 -7.97 -11.23
N THR A 173 2.83 -8.45 -10.28
CA THR A 173 3.89 -7.64 -9.66
C THR A 173 5.14 -7.50 -10.53
N GLU A 174 5.40 -8.45 -11.43
CA GLU A 174 6.59 -8.47 -12.29
C GLU A 174 6.35 -7.86 -13.68
N ILE A 175 5.19 -8.14 -14.28
CA ILE A 175 4.92 -7.85 -15.70
C ILE A 175 4.14 -6.54 -15.85
N ALA A 176 4.64 -5.62 -16.68
CA ALA A 176 3.87 -4.47 -17.14
C ALA A 176 3.04 -4.83 -18.38
N PHE A 177 1.76 -4.47 -18.39
CA PHE A 177 0.83 -4.78 -19.48
C PHE A 177 0.45 -3.51 -20.26
N ASP A 178 0.71 -3.49 -21.58
CA ASP A 178 0.44 -2.33 -22.46
C ASP A 178 -1.04 -1.89 -22.46
N GLN A 179 -1.97 -2.82 -22.25
CA GLN A 179 -3.41 -2.52 -22.15
C GLN A 179 -3.74 -1.62 -20.96
N PHE A 180 -2.97 -1.73 -19.87
CA PHE A 180 -3.15 -0.94 -18.65
C PHE A 180 -2.16 0.23 -18.55
N ALA A 181 -1.27 0.40 -19.53
CA ALA A 181 -0.36 1.53 -19.59
C ALA A 181 -1.13 2.85 -19.74
N ALA A 182 -0.65 3.90 -19.08
CA ALA A 182 -1.21 5.24 -19.26
C ALA A 182 -1.06 5.69 -20.72
N ARG A 183 -2.03 6.46 -21.23
CA ARG A 183 -2.03 6.94 -22.61
C ARG A 183 -2.37 8.41 -22.69
N ALA A 184 -1.66 9.12 -23.56
CA ALA A 184 -1.90 10.53 -23.85
C ALA A 184 -2.12 10.74 -25.35
N ARG A 185 -2.93 11.74 -25.69
CA ARG A 185 -3.16 12.12 -27.08
C ARG A 185 -2.03 13.03 -27.56
N LYS A 186 -1.21 12.56 -28.50
CA LYS A 186 -0.12 13.32 -29.13
C LYS A 186 -0.30 13.27 -30.64
N GLY A 187 -0.33 14.44 -31.30
CA GLY A 187 -0.51 14.52 -32.76
C GLY A 187 -1.78 13.84 -33.28
N GLY A 188 -2.84 13.77 -32.46
CA GLY A 188 -4.10 13.11 -32.82
C GLY A 188 -4.18 11.61 -32.51
N GLN A 189 -3.06 10.97 -32.15
CA GLN A 189 -3.00 9.54 -31.83
C GLN A 189 -2.86 9.31 -30.32
N MET A 190 -3.35 8.17 -29.83
CA MET A 190 -3.16 7.74 -28.43
C MET A 190 -1.87 6.93 -28.32
N ILE A 191 -0.90 7.48 -27.60
CA ILE A 191 0.43 6.86 -27.41
C ILE A 191 0.63 6.61 -25.92
N VAL A 192 1.37 5.54 -25.58
CA VAL A 192 1.76 5.24 -24.21
C VAL A 192 2.50 6.44 -23.59
N GLU A 193 2.07 6.84 -22.41
CA GLU A 193 2.67 7.92 -21.62
C GLU A 193 3.35 7.31 -20.41
N THR A 194 4.63 6.97 -20.57
CA THR A 194 5.44 6.30 -19.53
C THR A 194 5.64 7.14 -18.27
N ARG A 195 5.43 8.46 -18.35
CA ARG A 195 5.57 9.38 -17.22
C ARG A 195 4.36 9.41 -16.29
N ASP A 196 3.26 8.77 -16.67
CA ASP A 196 2.03 8.73 -15.89
C ASP A 196 1.75 7.33 -15.31
N ALA A 197 0.93 7.27 -14.27
CA ALA A 197 0.64 6.03 -13.55
C ALA A 197 -0.27 5.10 -14.39
N PRO A 198 0.03 3.79 -14.47
CA PRO A 198 -0.82 2.84 -15.18
C PRO A 198 -2.20 2.70 -14.50
N SER A 199 -3.16 2.17 -15.25
CA SER A 199 -4.50 1.90 -14.75
C SER A 199 -4.49 0.76 -13.71
N PRO A 200 -5.20 0.90 -12.57
CA PRO A 200 -5.32 -0.14 -11.56
C PRO A 200 -6.28 -1.27 -11.95
N ALA A 201 -6.92 -1.20 -13.12
CA ALA A 201 -8.04 -2.05 -13.52
C ALA A 201 -7.72 -3.55 -13.53
N LEU A 202 -6.46 -3.95 -13.79
CA LEU A 202 -6.07 -5.37 -13.70
C LEU A 202 -6.38 -5.95 -12.30
N ILE A 203 -6.13 -5.16 -11.24
CA ILE A 203 -6.41 -5.55 -9.87
C ILE A 203 -7.84 -5.18 -9.49
N THR A 204 -8.21 -3.90 -9.60
CA THR A 204 -9.48 -3.39 -9.04
C THR A 204 -10.72 -3.86 -9.80
N GLU A 205 -10.57 -4.22 -11.07
CA GLU A 205 -11.68 -4.70 -11.91
C GLU A 205 -11.54 -6.19 -12.19
N MET A 206 -10.45 -6.64 -12.81
CA MET A 206 -10.34 -8.02 -13.28
C MET A 206 -10.19 -9.02 -12.12
N LEU A 207 -9.14 -8.89 -11.29
CA LEU A 207 -8.96 -9.78 -10.14
C LEU A 207 -10.16 -9.71 -9.18
N MET A 208 -10.62 -8.51 -8.84
CA MET A 208 -11.74 -8.38 -7.92
C MET A 208 -13.05 -8.95 -8.48
N SER A 209 -13.28 -8.93 -9.80
CA SER A 209 -14.47 -9.59 -10.39
C SER A 209 -14.35 -11.10 -10.37
N PHE A 210 -13.15 -11.64 -10.60
CA PHE A 210 -12.88 -13.06 -10.44
C PHE A 210 -13.13 -13.51 -9.00
N LEU A 211 -12.58 -12.79 -8.01
CA LEU A 211 -12.82 -13.06 -6.60
C LEU A 211 -14.30 -12.95 -6.24
N GLU A 212 -15.01 -11.93 -6.75
CA GLU A 212 -16.44 -11.74 -6.46
C GLU A 212 -17.31 -12.85 -7.03
N ALA A 213 -16.93 -13.45 -8.17
CA ALA A 213 -17.64 -14.59 -8.74
C ALA A 213 -17.54 -15.85 -7.85
N THR A 214 -16.42 -16.02 -7.14
CA THR A 214 -16.21 -17.13 -6.20
C THR A 214 -16.77 -16.84 -4.81
N GLY A 215 -16.79 -15.57 -4.40
CA GLY A 215 -17.28 -15.13 -3.11
C GLY A 215 -18.47 -14.20 -3.21
N ARG A 216 -18.34 -13.01 -2.62
CA ARG A 216 -19.35 -11.94 -2.69
C ARG A 216 -18.73 -10.57 -2.43
N ALA A 217 -19.39 -9.52 -2.92
CA ALA A 217 -19.09 -8.16 -2.49
C ALA A 217 -19.15 -8.04 -0.96
N PHE A 218 -18.19 -7.33 -0.38
CA PHE A 218 -18.09 -7.15 1.05
C PHE A 218 -18.11 -5.65 1.42
N PRO A 219 -19.11 -5.18 2.19
CA PRO A 219 -19.17 -3.78 2.58
C PRO A 219 -18.09 -3.49 3.63
N VAL A 220 -17.22 -2.53 3.34
CA VAL A 220 -16.17 -2.08 4.25
C VAL A 220 -16.34 -0.61 4.60
N HIS A 221 -15.92 -0.26 5.81
CA HIS A 221 -15.89 1.14 6.24
C HIS A 221 -14.85 1.93 5.45
N ALA A 222 -15.33 2.73 4.50
CA ALA A 222 -14.47 3.48 3.61
C ALA A 222 -13.66 4.55 4.36
N VAL A 223 -12.36 4.54 4.12
CA VAL A 223 -11.39 5.52 4.61
C VAL A 223 -11.29 6.66 3.62
N ARG A 224 -11.72 7.86 4.03
CA ARG A 224 -11.57 9.09 3.24
C ARG A 224 -10.28 9.80 3.64
N LYS A 225 -9.33 9.94 2.72
CA LYS A 225 -8.05 10.62 2.96
C LYS A 225 -7.88 11.83 2.07
N ARG A 226 -7.15 12.82 2.60
CA ARG A 226 -6.52 13.88 1.81
C ARG A 226 -5.11 13.41 1.45
N VAL A 227 -4.89 13.02 0.21
CA VAL A 227 -3.61 12.53 -0.28
C VAL A 227 -2.87 13.70 -0.92
N ARG A 228 -1.75 14.09 -0.30
CA ARG A 228 -0.80 15.03 -0.91
C ARG A 228 0.21 14.24 -1.73
N ASP A 229 0.30 14.60 -2.98
CA ASP A 229 1.26 14.14 -3.98
C ASP A 229 1.70 15.37 -4.78
N ASP A 230 2.81 15.25 -5.50
CA ASP A 230 3.32 16.28 -6.39
C ASP A 230 3.91 15.63 -7.64
N VAL A 231 3.95 16.37 -8.75
CA VAL A 231 4.54 15.95 -10.01
C VAL A 231 5.63 16.94 -10.38
N VAL A 232 6.85 16.66 -9.93
CA VAL A 232 7.99 17.54 -10.15
C VAL A 232 8.84 16.98 -11.27
N LEU A 233 8.79 17.64 -12.44
CA LEU A 233 9.58 17.25 -13.61
C LEU A 233 10.69 18.28 -13.84
N GLY A 234 11.94 17.87 -13.64
CA GLY A 234 13.12 18.64 -13.97
C GLY A 234 13.71 18.23 -15.32
N SER A 235 15.01 17.91 -15.29
CA SER A 235 15.75 17.44 -16.48
C SER A 235 15.69 15.91 -16.70
N SER A 236 15.07 15.17 -15.77
CA SER A 236 14.89 13.73 -15.87
C SER A 236 13.80 13.34 -16.87
N GLU A 237 13.84 12.08 -17.33
CA GLU A 237 12.81 11.52 -18.20
C GLU A 237 11.47 11.34 -17.47
N HIS A 238 11.52 10.94 -16.19
CA HIS A 238 10.35 10.70 -15.35
C HIS A 238 10.28 11.75 -14.23
N PRO A 239 9.09 12.20 -13.82
CA PRO A 239 8.94 13.13 -12.72
C PRO A 239 9.23 12.45 -11.37
N TRP A 240 9.66 13.22 -10.38
CA TRP A 240 9.54 12.80 -8.99
C TRP A 240 8.05 12.71 -8.62
N ARG A 241 7.69 11.62 -7.95
CA ARG A 241 6.36 11.32 -7.42
C ARG A 241 6.49 10.81 -6.00
N ARG A 242 5.51 11.09 -5.15
CA ARG A 242 5.51 10.52 -3.81
C ARG A 242 5.30 9.00 -3.89
N SER A 243 6.02 8.26 -3.05
CA SER A 243 6.00 6.79 -3.01
C SER A 243 4.57 6.23 -2.91
N PRO A 244 4.13 5.44 -3.91
CA PRO A 244 2.85 4.73 -3.87
C PRO A 244 2.79 3.72 -2.72
N TYR A 245 3.93 3.07 -2.43
CA TYR A 245 4.07 2.17 -1.29
C TYR A 245 3.81 2.88 0.05
N TRP A 246 4.27 4.14 0.20
CA TRP A 246 3.95 4.93 1.39
C TRP A 246 2.45 5.24 1.51
N LEU A 247 1.75 5.47 0.38
CA LEU A 247 0.30 5.60 0.42
C LEU A 247 -0.35 4.28 0.85
N MET A 248 0.06 3.15 0.30
CA MET A 248 -0.41 1.82 0.70
C MET A 248 -0.27 1.61 2.21
N LEU A 249 0.92 1.79 2.79
CA LEU A 249 1.15 1.62 4.22
C LEU A 249 0.22 2.51 5.06
N ARG A 250 0.04 3.77 4.66
CA ARG A 250 -0.86 4.71 5.36
C ARG A 250 -2.32 4.31 5.25
N VAL A 251 -2.75 3.70 4.15
CA VAL A 251 -4.12 3.19 3.98
C VAL A 251 -4.28 1.92 4.82
N PHE A 252 -3.32 1.00 4.74
CA PHE A 252 -3.29 -0.26 5.48
C PHE A 252 -3.43 -0.07 6.98
N VAL A 253 -2.57 0.76 7.60
CA VAL A 253 -2.66 1.08 9.04
C VAL A 253 -4.03 1.68 9.38
N GLN A 254 -4.55 2.58 8.55
CA GLN A 254 -5.84 3.21 8.84
C GLN A 254 -7.01 2.21 8.71
N ARG A 255 -6.96 1.27 7.75
CA ARG A 255 -7.97 0.21 7.60
C ARG A 255 -7.97 -0.74 8.80
N ILE A 256 -6.80 -1.15 9.28
CA ILE A 256 -6.66 -1.94 10.50
C ILE A 256 -7.28 -1.20 11.69
N MET A 257 -6.88 0.06 11.91
CA MET A 257 -7.39 0.88 13.02
C MET A 257 -8.90 1.11 12.95
N MET A 258 -9.46 1.31 11.76
CA MET A 258 -10.92 1.44 11.57
C MET A 258 -11.65 0.14 11.88
N THR A 259 -11.00 -1.00 11.66
CA THR A 259 -11.58 -2.32 11.92
C THR A 259 -11.49 -2.73 13.39
N TRP A 260 -10.48 -2.27 14.11
CA TRP A 260 -10.40 -2.49 15.57
C TRP A 260 -11.28 -1.52 16.36
N CYS A 261 -11.36 -0.27 15.94
CA CYS A 261 -12.19 0.75 16.58
C CYS A 261 -13.50 0.97 15.83
N GLN A 262 -14.17 -0.09 15.36
CA GLN A 262 -15.42 0.03 14.57
C GLN A 262 -16.50 0.84 15.30
N ASN A 263 -16.57 0.70 16.63
CA ASN A 263 -17.53 1.41 17.47
C ASN A 263 -17.12 2.86 17.79
N ASP A 264 -15.87 3.25 17.51
CA ASP A 264 -15.36 4.61 17.71
C ASP A 264 -14.43 5.04 16.56
N PRO A 265 -14.99 5.60 15.46
CA PRO A 265 -14.21 6.14 14.36
C PRO A 265 -13.30 7.31 14.75
N TRP A 266 -13.56 7.99 15.88
CA TRP A 266 -12.70 9.06 16.36
C TRP A 266 -11.44 8.50 16.99
N ALA A 267 -11.55 7.49 17.85
CA ALA A 267 -10.41 6.76 18.40
C ALA A 267 -9.50 6.22 17.29
N SER A 268 -10.08 5.58 16.26
CA SER A 268 -9.33 5.10 15.08
C SER A 268 -8.47 6.20 14.45
N ARG A 269 -9.05 7.39 14.23
CA ARG A 269 -8.35 8.53 13.62
C ARG A 269 -7.27 9.09 14.53
N ILE A 270 -7.50 9.13 15.84
CA ILE A 270 -6.51 9.59 16.82
C ILE A 270 -5.31 8.65 16.80
N CYS A 271 -5.52 7.35 16.90
CA CYS A 271 -4.45 6.37 16.94
C CYS A 271 -3.66 6.32 15.63
N TYR A 272 -4.34 6.41 14.49
CA TYR A 272 -3.68 6.60 13.19
C TYR A 272 -2.82 7.87 13.16
N LYS A 273 -3.31 9.01 13.65
CA LYS A 273 -2.51 10.25 13.66
C LYS A 273 -1.31 10.13 14.61
N LEU A 274 -1.49 9.53 15.78
CA LEU A 274 -0.43 9.33 16.77
C LEU A 274 0.72 8.52 16.18
N ILE A 275 0.46 7.37 15.55
CA ILE A 275 1.53 6.56 14.97
C ILE A 275 2.25 7.31 13.83
N ILE A 276 1.54 8.08 13.00
CA ILE A 276 2.16 8.91 11.95
C ILE A 276 3.04 10.02 12.56
N CYS A 277 2.62 10.64 13.67
CA CYS A 277 3.44 11.60 14.41
C CYS A 277 4.71 10.95 14.96
N VAL A 278 4.60 9.74 15.52
CA VAL A 278 5.76 8.99 16.02
C VAL A 278 6.73 8.67 14.87
N VAL A 279 6.24 8.20 13.72
CA VAL A 279 7.07 8.00 12.51
C VAL A 279 7.78 9.30 12.11
N GLY A 280 7.06 10.42 12.06
CA GLY A 280 7.65 11.73 11.74
C GLY A 280 8.74 12.17 12.73
N SER A 281 8.54 11.91 14.03
CA SER A 281 9.52 12.27 15.07
C SER A 281 10.87 11.55 14.94
N GLN A 282 10.88 10.36 14.30
CA GLN A 282 12.10 9.60 14.06
C GLN A 282 13.06 10.33 13.09
N ASN A 283 12.55 11.23 12.24
CA ASN A 283 13.37 12.05 11.34
C ASN A 283 14.04 13.23 12.06
N CYS A 284 13.52 13.69 13.20
CA CYS A 284 14.06 14.83 13.92
C CYS A 284 15.28 14.48 14.79
N LYS A 285 15.47 13.21 15.17
CA LYS A 285 16.51 12.78 16.12
C LYS A 285 17.91 12.54 15.51
N ARG A 286 18.09 12.80 14.21
CA ARG A 286 19.36 12.56 13.48
C ARG A 286 20.04 13.83 12.95
N LYS A 287 19.64 15.02 13.42
CA LYS A 287 20.37 16.26 13.20
C LYS A 287 21.30 16.57 14.36
#